data_AF-A0A8T4Z586-F1
#
_entry.id   AF-A0A8T4Z586-F1
#
_cell.length_a   1.000
_cell.length_b   1.000
_cell.length_c   1.000
_cell.angle_alpha   90.00
_cell.angle_beta   90.00
_cell.angle_gamma   90.00
#
_symmetry.space_group_name_H-M   'P 1'
#
loop_
_entity.id
_entity.type
_entity.pdbx_description
1 polymer ?
#
loop_
_entity_poly.entity_id
_entity_poly.type
_entity_poly.pdbx_seq_one_letter_code
_entity_poly.pdbx_strand_id
1 'polypeptide(L)'
;MRTRRLSLILSITLLTVGSMGIAAVRDPVEIFLCAELVTISAFYIFFTITLPALHPAKTNPAGIFIGGIARSPYISASELYSPGMPVIYEQFDASSETRSYNMNKEITEG
;
A
#
# COMPACT_ATOMS: atom_id res chain seq x y z
N MET A 1 -0.86 -12.49 -1.06
CA MET A 1 -1.19 -11.38 -0.12
C MET A 1 -0.40 -11.41 1.19
N ARG A 2 -0.32 -12.55 1.91
CA ARG A 2 0.44 -12.65 3.18
C ARG A 2 1.95 -12.38 3.03
N THR A 3 2.54 -12.79 1.91
CA THR A 3 3.97 -12.67 1.61
C THR A 3 4.46 -11.22 1.51
N ARG A 4 3.70 -10.30 0.91
CA ARG A 4 4.11 -8.88 0.79
C ARG A 4 4.25 -8.19 2.14
N ARG A 5 3.28 -8.40 3.04
CA ARG A 5 3.32 -7.87 4.41
C ARG A 5 4.47 -8.49 5.20
N LEU A 6 4.70 -9.79 5.04
CA LEU A 6 5.84 -10.48 5.66
C LEU A 6 7.18 -9.91 5.20
N SER A 7 7.37 -9.67 3.90
CA SER A 7 8.60 -9.10 3.37
C SER A 7 8.88 -7.68 3.90
N LEU A 8 7.84 -6.86 4.07
CA LEU A 8 7.97 -5.52 4.63
C LEU A 8 8.33 -5.57 6.13
N ILE A 9 7.64 -6.41 6.91
CA ILE A 9 7.96 -6.64 8.32
C ILE A 9 9.40 -7.15 8.47
N LEU A 10 9.81 -8.12 7.65
CA LEU A 10 11.15 -8.67 7.66
C LEU A 10 12.19 -7.59 7.35
N SER A 11 11.93 -6.73 6.37
CA SER A 11 12.84 -5.62 6.04
C SER A 11 12.96 -4.59 7.16
N ILE A 12 11.87 -4.28 7.86
CA ILE A 12 11.91 -3.42 9.06
C ILE A 12 12.74 -4.08 10.17
N THR A 13 12.54 -5.38 10.41
CA THR A 13 13.31 -6.10 11.43
C THR A 13 14.80 -6.12 11.11
N LEU A 14 15.17 -6.39 9.85
CA LEU A 14 16.56 -6.34 9.39
C LEU A 14 17.17 -4.95 9.51
N LEU A 15 16.41 -3.91 9.19
CA LEU A 15 16.84 -2.52 9.36
C LEU A 15 17.16 -2.23 10.83
N THR A 16 16.28 -2.64 11.76
CA THR A 16 16.49 -2.43 13.20
C THR A 16 17.68 -3.24 13.75
N VAL A 17 17.78 -4.52 13.38
CA VAL A 17 18.86 -5.41 13.83
C VAL A 17 20.20 -4.96 13.26
N GLY A 18 20.25 -4.62 11.96
CA GLY A 18 21.46 -4.10 11.32
C GLY A 18 21.92 -2.79 11.96
N SER A 19 21.00 -1.89 12.28
CA SER A 19 21.33 -0.61 12.95
C SER A 19 21.86 -0.83 14.37
N MET A 20 21.26 -1.77 15.14
CA MET A 20 21.79 -2.16 16.45
C MET A 20 23.15 -2.86 16.34
N GLY A 21 23.35 -3.68 15.29
CA GLY A 21 24.60 -4.38 15.01
C GLY A 21 25.77 -3.42 14.82
N ILE A 22 25.59 -2.33 14.07
CA ILE A 22 26.61 -1.29 13.88
C ILE A 22 27.08 -0.71 15.24
N ALA A 23 26.16 -0.53 16.19
CA ALA A 23 26.49 0.04 17.50
C ALA A 23 27.18 -0.97 18.44
N ALA A 24 26.98 -2.27 18.24
CA ALA A 24 27.52 -3.32 19.11
C ALA A 24 28.88 -3.87 18.67
N VAL A 25 29.17 -3.77 17.37
CA VAL A 25 30.34 -4.38 16.73
C VAL A 25 31.53 -3.42 16.69
N ARG A 26 32.74 -3.96 16.80
CA ARG A 26 34.00 -3.20 16.70
C ARG A 26 34.84 -3.54 15.47
N ASP A 27 34.61 -4.71 14.88
CA ASP A 27 35.35 -5.14 13.70
C ASP A 27 34.88 -4.38 12.45
N PRO A 28 35.81 -3.82 11.66
CA PRO A 28 35.45 -2.99 10.51
C PRO A 28 34.72 -3.77 9.42
N VAL A 29 35.03 -5.06 9.27
CA VAL A 29 34.38 -5.95 8.30
C VAL A 29 32.91 -6.18 8.66
N GLU A 30 32.64 -6.44 9.95
CA GLU A 30 31.28 -6.66 10.44
C GLU A 30 30.45 -5.36 10.41
N ILE A 31 31.07 -4.20 10.69
CA ILE A 31 30.43 -2.89 10.53
C ILE A 31 30.01 -2.67 9.07
N PHE A 32 30.87 -3.00 8.11
CA PHE A 32 30.57 -2.86 6.69
C PHE A 32 29.39 -3.75 6.28
N LEU A 33 29.36 -5.00 6.76
CA LEU A 33 28.25 -5.93 6.52
C LEU A 33 26.94 -5.41 7.12
N CYS A 34 26.95 -4.87 8.34
CA CYS A 34 25.76 -4.29 8.94
C CYS A 34 25.30 -3.03 8.20
N ALA A 35 26.23 -2.19 7.74
CA ALA A 35 25.92 -1.02 6.93
C ALA A 35 25.26 -1.41 5.59
N GLU A 36 25.80 -2.40 4.89
CA GLU A 36 25.16 -2.93 3.67
C GLU A 36 23.75 -3.45 3.95
N LEU A 37 23.58 -4.25 5.01
CA LEU A 37 22.28 -4.79 5.38
C LEU A 37 21.24 -3.69 5.66
N VAL A 38 21.65 -2.63 6.36
CA VAL A 38 20.81 -1.46 6.62
C VAL A 38 20.45 -0.74 5.33
N THR A 39 21.41 -0.50 4.44
CA THR A 39 21.15 0.21 3.17
C THR A 39 20.21 -0.57 2.25
N ILE A 40 20.41 -1.88 2.09
CA ILE A 40 19.52 -2.74 1.28
C ILE A 40 18.10 -2.74 1.85
N SER A 41 17.96 -2.86 3.17
CA SER A 41 16.66 -2.84 3.85
C SER A 41 15.96 -1.49 3.69
N ALA A 42 16.70 -0.39 3.82
CA ALA A 42 16.18 0.96 3.65
C ALA A 42 15.69 1.19 2.22
N PHE A 43 16.48 0.80 1.22
CA PHE A 43 16.07 0.90 -0.18
C PHE A 43 14.84 0.06 -0.48
N TYR A 44 14.77 -1.16 0.03
CA TYR A 44 13.59 -2.01 -0.16
C TYR A 44 12.32 -1.35 0.40
N ILE A 45 12.37 -0.82 1.63
CA ILE A 45 11.24 -0.13 2.26
C ILE A 45 10.86 1.10 1.44
N PHE A 46 11.85 1.91 1.05
CA PHE A 46 11.63 3.11 0.24
C PHE A 46 10.92 2.80 -1.07
N PHE A 47 11.42 1.85 -1.86
CA PHE A 47 10.78 1.50 -3.14
C PHE A 47 9.42 0.83 -2.95
N THR A 48 9.23 0.03 -1.90
CA THR A 48 7.94 -0.61 -1.61
C THR A 48 6.85 0.43 -1.32
N ILE A 49 7.19 1.58 -0.74
CA ILE A 49 6.25 2.66 -0.45
C ILE A 49 6.13 3.62 -1.65
N THR A 50 7.23 3.98 -2.28
CA THR A 50 7.27 4.99 -3.34
C THR A 50 6.69 4.47 -4.66
N LEU A 51 6.96 3.22 -5.05
CA LEU A 51 6.47 2.69 -6.35
C LEU A 51 4.93 2.70 -6.46
N PRO A 52 4.17 2.23 -5.45
CA PRO A 52 2.71 2.33 -5.47
C PRO A 52 2.17 3.76 -5.44
N ALA A 53 2.91 4.68 -4.79
CA ALA A 53 2.54 6.09 -4.76
C ALA A 53 2.71 6.78 -6.12
N LEU A 54 3.73 6.37 -6.90
CA LEU A 54 3.99 6.90 -8.24
C LEU A 54 3.04 6.36 -9.32
N HIS A 55 2.43 5.19 -9.09
CA HIS A 55 1.44 4.61 -10.00
C HIS A 55 0.04 4.63 -9.37
N PRO A 56 -0.66 5.78 -9.44
CA PRO A 56 -2.01 5.88 -8.91
C PRO A 56 -2.96 4.94 -9.68
N ALA A 57 -3.78 4.21 -8.94
CA ALA A 57 -4.78 3.32 -9.51
C ALA A 57 -6.12 4.04 -9.69
N LYS A 58 -6.92 3.59 -10.66
CA LYS A 58 -8.27 4.10 -10.90
C LYS A 58 -9.16 3.69 -9.74
N THR A 59 -9.93 4.63 -9.18
CA THR A 59 -10.86 4.35 -8.09
C THR A 59 -12.31 4.55 -8.50
N ASN A 60 -13.18 3.67 -8.01
CA ASN A 60 -14.61 3.78 -8.28
C ASN A 60 -15.22 4.94 -7.42
N PRO A 61 -15.77 6.00 -8.05
CA PRO A 61 -16.34 7.15 -7.34
C PRO A 61 -17.51 6.78 -6.43
N ALA A 62 -18.22 5.68 -6.73
CA ALA A 62 -19.37 5.22 -5.94
C ALA A 62 -19.00 4.74 -4.52
N GLY A 63 -17.74 4.38 -4.27
CA GLY A 63 -17.25 3.96 -2.96
C GLY A 63 -16.78 5.12 -2.08
N ILE A 64 -16.37 6.24 -2.68
CA ILE A 64 -15.71 7.36 -1.97
C ILE A 64 -16.75 8.42 -1.55
N PHE A 65 -17.74 8.67 -2.41
CA PHE A 65 -18.76 9.69 -2.15
C PHE A 65 -20.04 9.05 -1.60
N ILE A 66 -20.06 8.87 -0.28
CA ILE A 66 -21.20 8.28 0.46
C ILE A 66 -22.39 9.26 0.51
N GLY A 67 -22.13 10.57 0.48
CA GLY A 67 -23.14 11.61 0.29
C GLY A 67 -23.28 11.93 -1.20
N GLY A 68 -24.45 11.69 -1.78
CA GLY A 68 -24.74 11.75 -3.23
C GLY A 68 -24.47 13.08 -3.96
N ILE A 69 -23.90 14.09 -3.30
CA ILE A 69 -23.48 15.38 -3.86
C ILE A 69 -22.33 15.27 -4.87
N ALA A 70 -21.52 14.22 -4.81
CA ALA A 70 -20.41 13.96 -5.74
C ALA A 70 -20.61 12.69 -6.59
N ARG A 71 -21.86 12.23 -6.70
CA ARG A 71 -22.25 11.16 -7.64
C ARG A 71 -22.37 11.75 -9.05
N SER A 72 -22.15 10.93 -10.09
CA SER A 72 -22.40 11.28 -11.51
C SER A 72 -23.68 12.12 -11.63
N PRO A 73 -23.64 13.34 -12.22
CA PRO A 73 -22.92 13.70 -13.45
C PRO A 73 -21.61 14.49 -13.29
N TYR A 74 -21.17 14.77 -12.06
CA TYR A 74 -20.11 15.76 -11.83
C TYR A 74 -18.67 15.22 -11.85
N ILE A 75 -18.47 13.90 -11.64
CA ILE A 75 -17.16 13.25 -11.66
C ILE A 75 -17.29 11.92 -12.41
N SER A 76 -16.53 11.75 -13.48
CA SER A 76 -16.47 10.49 -14.22
C SER A 76 -15.53 9.51 -13.53
N ALA A 77 -15.83 8.21 -13.57
CA ALA A 77 -14.96 7.16 -13.00
C ALA A 77 -13.58 7.08 -13.68
N SER A 78 -13.42 7.71 -14.86
CA SER A 78 -12.15 7.84 -15.57
C SER A 78 -11.25 8.96 -15.04
N GLU A 79 -11.80 9.90 -14.28
CA GLU A 79 -11.09 11.08 -13.78
C GLU A 79 -10.57 10.92 -12.34
N LEU A 80 -11.05 9.90 -11.63
CA LEU A 80 -10.69 9.68 -10.24
C LEU A 80 -9.53 8.67 -10.12
N TYR A 81 -8.38 9.21 -9.71
CA TYR A 81 -7.18 8.44 -9.42
C TYR A 81 -6.83 8.62 -7.94
N SER A 82 -6.52 7.52 -7.26
CA SER A 82 -6.04 7.56 -5.87
C SER A 82 -4.64 6.94 -5.80
N PRO A 83 -3.70 7.54 -5.06
CA PRO A 83 -2.37 6.96 -4.88
C PRO A 83 -2.51 5.55 -4.32
N GLY A 84 -1.86 4.58 -4.96
CA GLY A 84 -1.91 3.19 -4.53
C GLY A 84 -1.26 3.07 -3.16
N MET A 85 -2.05 3.08 -2.08
CA MET A 85 -1.55 2.84 -0.72
C MET A 85 -1.39 1.33 -0.54
N PRO A 86 -0.16 0.78 -0.53
CA PRO A 86 0.08 -0.67 -0.61
C PRO A 86 -0.45 -1.46 0.60
N VAL A 87 -0.85 -0.77 1.67
CA VAL A 87 -1.36 -1.37 2.91
C VAL A 87 -2.89 -1.33 3.02
N ILE A 88 -3.55 -0.38 2.33
CA ILE A 88 -4.97 -0.04 2.56
C ILE A 88 -5.87 -0.39 1.36
N TYR A 89 -5.33 -0.45 0.14
CA TYR A 89 -6.12 -0.57 -1.08
C TYR A 89 -7.01 -1.82 -1.17
N GLU A 90 -6.52 -2.99 -0.73
CA GLU A 90 -7.26 -4.27 -0.86
C GLU A 90 -8.58 -4.30 -0.07
N GLN A 91 -8.68 -3.53 1.02
CA GLN A 91 -9.89 -3.49 1.84
C GLN A 91 -10.98 -2.62 1.20
N PHE A 92 -10.56 -1.64 0.40
CA PHE A 92 -11.47 -0.73 -0.27
C PHE A 92 -12.08 -1.35 -1.54
N ASP A 93 -11.28 -2.08 -2.33
CA ASP A 93 -11.76 -2.76 -3.54
C ASP A 93 -12.77 -3.87 -3.21
N ALA A 94 -12.47 -4.74 -2.24
CA ALA A 94 -13.37 -5.84 -1.87
C ALA A 94 -14.71 -5.35 -1.30
N SER A 95 -14.70 -4.28 -0.50
CA SER A 95 -15.93 -3.72 0.09
C SER A 95 -16.76 -2.92 -0.93
N SER A 96 -16.11 -2.24 -1.89
CA SER A 96 -16.80 -1.46 -2.92
C SER A 96 -17.43 -2.34 -4.01
N GLU A 97 -16.76 -3.40 -4.46
CA GLU A 97 -17.33 -4.35 -5.43
C GLU A 97 -18.57 -5.06 -4.87
N THR A 98 -18.49 -5.54 -3.62
CA THR A 98 -19.60 -6.23 -2.96
C THR A 98 -20.82 -5.31 -2.81
N ARG A 99 -20.60 -4.00 -2.55
CA ARG A 99 -21.66 -3.01 -2.41
C ARG A 99 -22.30 -2.64 -3.75
N SER A 100 -21.51 -2.52 -4.82
CA SER A 100 -22.02 -2.30 -6.17
C SER A 100 -22.87 -3.47 -6.68
N TYR A 101 -22.48 -4.71 -6.41
CA TYR A 101 -23.26 -5.89 -6.79
C TYR A 101 -24.63 -5.95 -6.10
N ASN A 102 -24.67 -5.72 -4.78
CA ASN A 102 -25.92 -5.75 -4.02
C ASN A 102 -26.89 -4.63 -4.44
N MET A 103 -26.38 -3.44 -4.71
CA MET A 103 -27.21 -2.31 -5.13
C MET A 103 -27.79 -2.52 -6.54
N ASN A 104 -27.04 -3.15 -7.45
CA ASN A 104 -27.56 -3.46 -8.78
C ASN A 104 -28.63 -4.55 -8.73
N LYS A 105 -28.49 -5.52 -7.82
CA LYS A 105 -29.47 -6.57 -7.57
C LYS A 105 -30.81 -6.01 -7.06
N GLU A 106 -30.78 -5.07 -6.12
CA GLU A 106 -32.00 -4.40 -5.60
C GLU A 106 -32.75 -3.60 -6.67
N ILE A 107 -32.05 -3.04 -7.67
CA ILE A 107 -32.66 -2.27 -8.77
C ILE A 107 -33.29 -3.19 -9.83
N THR A 108 -32.78 -4.42 -9.99
CA THR A 108 -33.29 -5.37 -10.98
C THR A 108 -34.37 -6.32 -10.47
N GLU A 109 -34.50 -6.50 -9.15
CA GLU A 109 -35.47 -7.42 -8.54
C GLU A 109 -36.60 -6.71 -7.75
N GLY A 110 -36.65 -5.37 -7.72
CA GLY A 110 -37.69 -4.56 -7.07
C GLY A 110 -38.51 -3.74 -8.07
#